data_AF-A0A973VXE7-F1
#
_entry.id   AF-A0A973VXE7-F1
#
_cell.length_a   1.000
_cell.length_b   1.000
_cell.length_c   1.000
_cell.angle_alpha   90.00
_cell.angle_beta   90.00
_cell.angle_gamma   90.00
#
_symmetry.space_group_name_H-M   'P 1'
#
loop_
_entity.id
_entity.type
_entity.pdbx_description
1 polymer ?
#
loop_
_entity_poly.entity_id
_entity_poly.type
_entity_poly.pdbx_seq_one_letter_code
_entity_poly.pdbx_strand_id
1 'polypeptide(L)'
;MFEVRIEGVDQLLAKLNKYSAQITELHTSMPQELENWQREDMKRQYPNMQVDAGSDQTVAATSIWPRSRTDVRQRRHQAPQQHRPKQAGPVVRSNRPILRASLFDQLVERMKRLLAGATKWP
;
A
#
# COMPACT_ATOMS: atom_id res chain seq x y z
N MET A 1 -47.59 -20.59 26.97
CA MET A 1 -46.73 -20.08 25.88
C MET A 1 -45.50 -19.48 26.53
N PHE A 2 -44.38 -20.22 26.57
CA PHE A 2 -43.14 -19.76 27.18
C PHE A 2 -42.32 -19.05 26.11
N GLU A 3 -42.20 -17.73 26.21
CA GLU A 3 -41.34 -16.93 25.36
C GLU A 3 -39.92 -17.03 25.95
N VAL A 4 -39.10 -17.94 25.40
CA VAL A 4 -37.70 -18.09 25.81
C VAL A 4 -36.92 -16.91 25.26
N ARG A 5 -36.91 -15.80 26.00
CA ARG A 5 -36.00 -14.68 25.73
C ARG A 5 -34.60 -15.12 26.14
N ILE A 6 -33.81 -15.50 25.15
CA ILE A 6 -32.39 -15.80 25.35
C ILE A 6 -31.68 -14.45 25.53
N GLU A 7 -31.52 -14.00 26.78
CA GLU A 7 -30.88 -12.72 27.15
C GLU A 7 -29.47 -12.51 26.53
N GLY A 8 -28.84 -13.59 26.05
CA GLY A 8 -27.56 -13.54 25.34
C GLY A 8 -27.63 -13.17 23.85
N VAL A 9 -28.79 -13.27 23.20
CA VAL A 9 -28.91 -13.05 21.73
C VAL A 9 -28.76 -11.57 21.39
N ASP A 10 -29.36 -10.68 22.16
CA ASP A 10 -29.26 -9.22 21.92
C ASP A 10 -27.83 -8.72 22.13
N GLN A 11 -27.13 -9.24 23.14
CA GLN A 11 -25.72 -8.92 23.38
C GLN A 11 -24.82 -9.45 22.26
N LEU A 12 -25.13 -10.63 21.72
CA LEU A 12 -24.40 -11.23 20.62
C LEU A 12 -24.64 -10.45 19.31
N LEU A 13 -25.88 -10.05 19.03
CA LEU A 13 -26.23 -9.19 17.89
C LEU A 13 -25.52 -7.83 17.97
N ALA A 14 -25.47 -7.21 19.15
CA ALA A 14 -24.75 -5.97 19.36
C ALA A 14 -23.23 -6.12 19.08
N LYS A 15 -22.63 -7.26 19.46
CA LYS A 15 -21.23 -7.57 19.13
C LYS A 15 -21.04 -7.78 17.62
N LEU A 16 -21.91 -8.54 16.97
CA LEU A 16 -21.86 -8.75 15.51
C LEU A 16 -21.99 -7.45 14.71
N ASN A 17 -22.86 -6.53 15.13
CA ASN A 17 -23.00 -5.22 14.50
C ASN A 17 -21.74 -4.37 14.67
N LYS A 18 -21.08 -4.41 15.84
CA LYS A 18 -19.78 -3.75 16.04
C LYS A 18 -18.70 -4.34 15.13
N TYR A 19 -18.66 -5.65 14.95
CA TYR A 19 -17.72 -6.29 14.03
C TYR A 19 -17.98 -5.90 12.57
N SER A 20 -19.24 -5.87 12.15
CA SER A 20 -19.61 -5.43 10.80
C SER A 20 -19.14 -4.00 10.52
N ALA A 21 -19.32 -3.09 11.49
CA ALA A 21 -18.83 -1.72 11.38
C ALA A 21 -17.29 -1.65 11.28
N GLN A 22 -16.57 -2.41 12.12
CA GLN A 22 -15.10 -2.48 12.09
C GLN A 22 -14.55 -3.02 10.76
N ILE A 23 -15.21 -4.05 10.20
CA ILE A 23 -14.82 -4.64 8.91
C ILE A 23 -15.05 -3.63 7.78
N THR A 24 -16.18 -2.92 7.80
CA THR A 24 -16.51 -1.89 6.80
C THR A 24 -15.52 -0.73 6.83
N GLU A 25 -15.13 -0.30 8.03
CA GLU A 25 -14.09 0.72 8.21
C GLU A 25 -12.73 0.22 7.71
N LEU A 26 -12.38 -1.04 7.96
CA LEU A 26 -11.15 -1.66 7.46
C LEU A 26 -11.13 -1.72 5.92
N HIS A 27 -12.25 -2.09 5.30
CA HIS A 27 -12.40 -2.14 3.84
C HIS A 27 -12.18 -0.77 3.19
N THR A 28 -12.52 0.31 3.90
CA THR A 28 -12.34 1.68 3.41
C THR A 28 -10.93 2.21 3.67
N SER A 29 -10.35 1.88 4.83
CA SER A 29 -9.06 2.41 5.27
C SER A 29 -7.85 1.69 4.66
N MET A 30 -7.97 0.40 4.33
CA MET A 30 -6.87 -0.39 3.76
C MET A 30 -6.38 0.15 2.40
N PRO A 31 -7.26 0.46 1.41
CA PRO A 31 -6.83 1.08 0.16
C PRO A 31 -6.16 2.45 0.37
N GLN A 32 -6.66 3.24 1.32
CA GLN A 32 -6.12 4.56 1.61
C GLN A 32 -4.69 4.48 2.17
N GLU A 33 -4.42 3.57 3.10
CA GLU A 33 -3.06 3.36 3.63
C GLU A 33 -2.09 2.85 2.56
N LEU A 34 -2.57 2.03 1.62
CA LEU A 34 -1.76 1.57 0.48
C LEU A 34 -1.39 2.72 -0.47
N GLU A 35 -2.30 3.67 -0.72
CA GLU A 35 -1.97 4.88 -1.46
C GLU A 35 -0.97 5.77 -0.70
N ASN A 36 -1.18 5.95 0.61
CA ASN A 36 -0.31 6.76 1.45
C ASN A 36 1.12 6.20 1.45
N TRP A 37 1.27 4.88 1.63
CA TRP A 37 2.56 4.20 1.51
C TRP A 37 3.22 4.43 0.14
N GLN A 38 2.46 4.34 -0.95
CA GLN A 38 3.00 4.63 -2.29
C GLN A 38 3.45 6.08 -2.46
N ARG A 39 2.72 7.05 -1.89
CA ARG A 39 3.06 8.48 -1.99
C ARG A 39 4.21 8.88 -1.08
N GLU A 40 4.17 8.46 0.18
CA GLU A 40 5.05 8.93 1.25
C GLU A 40 6.36 8.16 1.29
N ASP A 41 6.28 6.83 1.27
CA ASP A 41 7.45 5.95 1.44
C ASP A 41 8.08 5.64 0.08
N MET A 42 7.26 5.33 -0.93
CA MET A 42 7.75 5.10 -2.30
C MET A 42 7.93 6.37 -3.15
N LYS A 43 7.59 7.55 -2.63
CA LYS A 43 7.71 8.84 -3.35
C LYS A 43 7.11 8.81 -4.76
N ARG A 44 5.98 8.12 -4.95
CA ARG A 44 5.27 8.08 -6.23
C ARG A 44 4.36 9.30 -6.36
N GLN A 45 4.47 10.00 -7.49
CA GLN A 45 3.57 11.10 -7.83
C GLN A 45 2.17 10.60 -8.23
N TYR A 46 2.12 9.43 -8.88
CA TYR A 46 0.89 8.77 -9.30
C TYR A 46 0.91 7.36 -8.70
N PRO A 47 0.23 7.14 -7.56
CA PRO A 47 0.04 5.80 -7.03
C PRO A 47 -0.84 5.01 -8.00
N ASN A 48 -0.45 3.77 -8.25
CA ASN A 48 -1.25 2.85 -9.07
C ASN A 48 -1.90 1.87 -8.11
N MET A 49 -3.22 1.82 -8.09
CA MET A 49 -3.97 0.89 -7.26
C MET A 49 -5.17 0.40 -8.03
N GLN A 50 -5.40 -0.91 -7.92
CA GLN A 50 -6.64 -1.53 -8.34
C GLN A 50 -7.36 -1.98 -7.08
N VAL A 51 -8.59 -1.49 -6.90
CA VAL A 51 -9.46 -1.87 -5.80
C VAL A 51 -10.63 -2.62 -6.40
N ASP A 52 -10.68 -3.92 -6.17
CA ASP A 52 -11.82 -4.74 -6.50
C ASP A 52 -12.64 -4.92 -5.21
N ALA A 53 -13.71 -4.12 -5.10
CA ALA A 53 -14.65 -4.19 -3.99
C ALA A 53 -15.81 -5.12 -4.38
N GLY A 54 -15.74 -6.37 -3.93
CA GLY A 54 -16.88 -7.30 -3.94
C GLY A 54 -17.74 -7.15 -2.68
N SER A 55 -18.93 -7.74 -2.68
CA SER A 55 -19.83 -7.70 -1.51
C SER A 55 -19.23 -8.37 -0.26
N ASP A 56 -18.36 -9.37 -0.44
CA ASP A 56 -17.74 -10.15 0.64
C ASP A 56 -16.26 -9.81 0.88
N GLN A 57 -15.57 -9.21 -0.08
CA GLN A 57 -14.14 -8.96 0.03
C GLN A 57 -13.71 -7.69 -0.70
N THR A 58 -12.85 -6.92 -0.05
CA THR A 58 -12.13 -5.82 -0.68
C THR A 58 -10.70 -6.26 -0.96
N VAL A 59 -10.35 -6.36 -2.24
CA VAL A 59 -8.99 -6.67 -2.67
C VAL A 59 -8.35 -5.39 -3.19
N ALA A 60 -7.31 -4.92 -2.49
CA ALA A 60 -6.49 -3.80 -2.94
C ALA A 60 -5.13 -4.34 -3.39
N ALA A 61 -4.83 -4.18 -4.69
CA ALA A 61 -3.60 -4.63 -5.30
C ALA A 61 -2.87 -3.48 -5.98
N THR A 62 -1.53 -3.50 -5.93
CA THR A 62 -0.69 -2.58 -6.71
C THR A 62 0.35 -3.37 -7.49
N SER A 63 0.46 -3.07 -8.79
CA SER A 63 1.55 -3.58 -9.62
C SER A 63 2.65 -2.55 -9.70
N ILE A 64 3.81 -2.91 -9.17
CA ILE A 64 4.99 -2.07 -9.15
C ILE A 64 6.01 -2.66 -10.11
N TRP A 65 6.25 -1.97 -11.22
CA TRP A 65 7.40 -2.26 -12.08
C TRP A 65 8.69 -1.78 -11.41
N PRO A 66 9.57 -2.68 -10.95
CA PRO A 66 10.88 -2.25 -10.48
C PRO A 66 11.66 -1.76 -11.70
N ARG A 67 11.98 -0.47 -11.75
CA ARG A 67 13.00 0.00 -12.69
C ARG A 67 14.33 -0.52 -12.18
N SER A 68 14.77 -1.69 -12.67
CA SER A 68 16.13 -2.16 -12.43
C SER A 68 17.08 -1.13 -13.02
N ARG A 69 17.73 -0.34 -12.19
CA ARG A 69 18.99 0.25 -12.57
C ARG A 69 20.00 -0.87 -12.46
N THR A 70 20.10 -1.70 -13.48
CA THR A 70 21.34 -2.42 -13.71
C THR A 70 22.38 -1.32 -13.90
N ASP A 71 23.16 -1.06 -12.85
CA ASP A 71 24.29 -0.12 -12.88
C ASP A 71 25.45 -0.68 -13.73
N VAL A 72 25.11 -1.38 -14.82
CA VAL A 72 26.07 -1.85 -15.81
C VAL A 72 26.32 -0.66 -16.72
N ARG A 73 27.12 0.28 -16.24
CA ARG A 73 27.91 1.12 -17.14
C ARG A 73 28.83 0.19 -17.91
N GLN A 74 28.34 -0.42 -18.99
CA GLN A 74 29.22 -0.98 -20.00
C GLN A 74 30.03 0.21 -20.51
N ARG A 75 31.29 0.28 -20.10
CA ARG A 75 32.28 1.21 -20.63
C ARG A 75 32.41 0.88 -22.13
N ARG A 76 31.59 1.51 -22.96
CA ARG A 76 31.79 1.48 -24.41
C ARG A 76 33.07 2.24 -24.70
N HIS A 77 33.99 1.57 -25.39
CA HIS A 77 35.29 2.08 -25.80
C HIS A 77 35.16 3.49 -26.40
N GLN A 78 36.08 4.38 -26.02
CA GLN A 78 36.07 5.79 -26.38
C GLN A 78 36.17 5.97 -27.90
N ALA A 79 35.09 6.46 -28.52
CA ALA A 79 35.13 7.04 -29.86
C ALA A 79 35.71 8.48 -29.78
N PRO A 80 36.29 9.02 -30.87
CA PRO A 80 36.86 10.36 -30.86
C PRO A 80 35.79 11.41 -30.52
N GLN A 81 36.12 12.29 -29.58
CA GLN A 81 35.16 13.23 -28.99
C GLN A 81 34.72 14.29 -29.99
N GLN A 82 33.48 14.20 -30.47
CA GLN A 82 32.79 15.36 -31.05
C GLN A 82 32.47 16.34 -29.92
N HIS A 83 32.89 17.59 -30.08
CA HIS A 83 32.64 18.70 -29.18
C HIS A 83 31.12 18.98 -29.08
N ARG A 84 30.43 18.31 -28.14
CA ARG A 84 29.01 18.59 -27.84
C ARG A 84 28.90 19.82 -26.95
N PRO A 85 27.95 20.73 -27.19
CA PRO A 85 27.74 21.91 -26.36
C PRO A 85 27.43 21.51 -24.90
N LYS A 86 28.06 22.23 -23.97
CA LYS A 86 28.13 22.02 -22.50
C LYS A 86 26.82 22.29 -21.74
N GLN A 87 25.66 22.01 -22.32
CA GLN A 87 24.37 22.22 -21.63
C GLN A 87 23.49 20.98 -21.73
N ALA A 88 23.99 19.86 -21.18
CA ALA A 88 23.07 18.88 -20.63
C ALA A 88 22.45 19.55 -19.38
N GLY A 89 21.15 19.82 -19.42
CA GLY A 89 20.41 20.30 -18.25
C GLY A 89 20.60 19.37 -17.05
N PRO A 90 20.22 19.80 -15.83
CA PRO A 90 20.44 19.03 -14.62
C PRO A 90 19.91 17.59 -14.81
N VAL A 91 20.80 16.61 -14.63
CA VAL A 91 20.40 15.20 -14.61
C VAL A 91 19.49 15.00 -13.41
N VAL A 92 18.18 15.04 -13.63
CA VAL A 92 17.17 14.83 -12.60
C VAL A 92 17.31 13.39 -12.10
N ARG A 93 17.94 13.22 -10.94
CA ARG A 93 18.03 11.93 -10.27
C ARG A 93 16.62 11.59 -9.78
N SER A 94 16.00 10.59 -10.38
CA SER A 94 14.75 10.05 -9.85
C SER A 94 15.02 9.44 -8.49
N ASN A 95 14.48 10.04 -7.42
CA ASN A 95 14.55 9.54 -6.05
C ASN A 95 13.59 8.36 -5.80
N ARG A 96 12.98 7.79 -6.86
CA ARG A 96 12.03 6.69 -6.72
C ARG A 96 12.76 5.45 -6.21
N PRO A 97 12.44 4.94 -5.03
CA PRO A 97 13.05 3.74 -4.54
C PRO A 97 12.59 2.56 -5.40
N ILE A 98 13.57 1.80 -5.89
CA ILE A 98 13.39 0.37 -6.21
C ILE A 98 12.76 -0.27 -4.97
N LEU A 99 11.86 -1.24 -5.08
CA LEU A 99 11.32 -1.98 -3.93
C LEU A 99 12.48 -2.50 -3.06
N ARG A 100 12.87 -1.72 -2.05
CA ARG A 100 13.88 -2.08 -1.05
C ARG A 100 13.15 -2.95 -0.04
N ALA A 101 13.83 -3.95 0.53
CA ALA A 101 13.26 -4.76 1.60
C ALA A 101 12.67 -3.90 2.73
N SER A 102 13.36 -2.81 3.09
CA SER A 102 12.90 -1.85 4.09
C SER A 102 11.53 -1.19 3.80
N LEU A 103 11.16 -1.01 2.53
CA LEU A 103 9.86 -0.43 2.16
C LEU A 103 8.73 -1.44 2.34
N PHE A 104 9.03 -2.73 2.13
CA PHE A 104 8.10 -3.81 2.42
C PHE A 104 7.88 -3.91 3.94
N ASP A 105 8.95 -3.83 4.73
CA ASP A 105 8.84 -3.85 6.20
C ASP A 105 7.96 -2.69 6.71
N GLN A 106 8.13 -1.49 6.15
CA GLN A 106 7.28 -0.33 6.45
C GLN A 106 5.81 -0.56 6.09
N LEU A 107 5.53 -1.20 4.94
CA LEU A 107 4.16 -1.56 4.57
C LEU A 107 3.56 -2.55 5.57
N VAL A 108 4.32 -3.59 5.93
CA VAL A 108 3.90 -4.58 6.91
C VAL A 108 3.62 -3.94 8.26
N GLU A 109 4.45 -3.00 8.70
CA GLU A 109 4.20 -2.23 9.94
C GLU A 109 2.93 -1.40 9.86
N ARG A 110 2.69 -0.68 8.75
CA ARG A 110 1.45 0.08 8.53
C ARG A 110 0.21 -0.82 8.61
N MET A 111 0.24 -1.96 7.92
CA MET A 111 -0.87 -2.92 7.93
C MET A 111 -1.09 -3.52 9.32
N LYS A 112 -0.01 -3.83 10.06
CA LYS A 112 -0.11 -4.28 11.46
C LYS A 112 -0.75 -3.24 12.36
N ARG A 113 -0.41 -1.95 12.20
CA ARG A 113 -1.03 -0.86 12.99
C ARG A 113 -2.51 -0.69 12.67
N LEU A 114 -2.86 -0.75 11.39
CA LEU A 114 -4.25 -0.71 10.91
C LEU A 114 -5.06 -1.86 11.52
N LEU A 115 -4.54 -3.09 11.42
CA LEU A 115 -5.19 -4.27 11.96
C LEU A 115 -5.25 -4.25 13.50
N ALA A 116 -4.20 -3.82 14.19
CA ALA A 116 -4.19 -3.70 15.64
C ALA A 116 -5.22 -2.68 16.16
N GLY A 117 -5.61 -1.69 15.36
CA GLY A 117 -6.73 -0.80 15.67
C GLY A 117 -8.08 -1.47 15.48
N ALA A 118 -8.23 -2.24 14.40
CA ALA A 118 -9.49 -2.88 14.01
C ALA A 118 -9.80 -4.19 14.77
N THR A 119 -8.80 -4.97 15.18
CA THR A 119 -8.97 -6.28 15.83
C THR A 119 -8.85 -6.24 17.35
N LYS A 120 -9.06 -5.08 18.00
CA LYS A 120 -9.12 -5.02 19.47
C LYS A 120 -10.33 -5.80 19.95
N TRP A 121 -10.07 -7.05 20.34
CA TRP A 121 -11.02 -7.91 21.03
C TRP A 121 -11.38 -7.28 22.38
N PRO A 122 -12.67 -7.10 22.71
CA PRO A 122 -13.10 -6.82 24.07
C PRO A 122 -13.03 -8.07 24.96
#